data_AF-A0A1E4GGF7-F1
#
_entry.id   AF-A0A1E4GGF7-F1
#
_cell.length_a   1.000
_cell.length_b   1.000
_cell.length_c   1.000
_cell.angle_alpha   90.00
_cell.angle_beta   90.00
_cell.angle_gamma   90.00
#
_symmetry.space_group_name_H-M   'P 1'
#
loop_
_entity.id
_entity.type
_entity.pdbx_description
1 polymer ?
#
loop_
_entity_poly.entity_id
_entity_poly.type
_entity_poly.pdbx_seq_one_letter_code
_entity_poly.pdbx_strand_id
1 'polypeptide(L)'
;MRFRAFPFTKLLVAFLAGLFGILIFLPELNAMDFPREGHTDIPNGVAAPFAGRWWIGFPEGEGMINGEPVVSCSSAVELVPQEHEKLLYRSSRGVKVLFELLEFSGRTTWLPESGESIIAVWVNEGEFFAYSVDLTTGKARWADPTVYRRC
;
A
#
# COMPACT_ATOMS: atom_id res chain seq x y z
N MET A 1 -58.84 24.96 -32.87
CA MET A 1 -57.75 24.05 -32.44
C MET A 1 -56.92 24.75 -31.36
N ARG A 2 -56.98 24.29 -30.11
CA ARG A 2 -56.12 24.79 -29.01
C ARG A 2 -54.98 23.80 -28.81
N PHE A 3 -53.75 24.19 -29.18
CA PHE A 3 -52.55 23.44 -28.83
C PHE A 3 -52.33 23.52 -27.32
N ARG A 4 -52.47 22.39 -26.62
CA ARG A 4 -52.05 22.26 -25.21
C ARG A 4 -50.52 22.21 -25.21
N ALA A 5 -49.89 23.28 -24.71
CA ALA A 5 -48.47 23.29 -24.41
C ALA A 5 -48.17 22.18 -23.38
N PHE A 6 -47.40 21.17 -23.78
CA PHE A 6 -46.86 20.19 -22.85
C PHE A 6 -45.90 20.89 -21.88
N PRO A 7 -46.02 20.68 -20.55
CA PRO A 7 -45.19 21.38 -19.59
C PRO A 7 -43.77 20.80 -19.63
N PHE A 8 -42.90 21.46 -20.39
CA PHE A 8 -41.46 21.15 -20.54
C PHE A 8 -40.76 20.93 -19.18
N THR A 9 -41.23 21.61 -18.14
CA THR A 9 -40.74 21.52 -16.76
C THR A 9 -40.87 20.12 -16.15
N LYS A 10 -41.94 19.37 -16.47
CA LYS A 10 -42.12 18.00 -15.93
C LYS A 10 -41.17 17.00 -16.58
N LEU A 11 -40.85 17.22 -17.87
CA LEU A 11 -39.88 16.40 -18.59
C LEU A 11 -38.46 16.64 -18.08
N LEU A 12 -38.12 17.90 -17.78
CA LEU A 12 -36.81 18.30 -17.25
C LEU A 12 -36.55 17.70 -15.86
N VAL A 13 -37.55 17.74 -14.97
CA VAL A 13 -37.45 17.17 -13.62
C VAL A 13 -37.32 15.65 -13.66
N ALA A 14 -38.07 14.97 -14.53
CA ALA A 14 -37.95 13.53 -14.70
C ALA A 14 -36.58 13.12 -15.27
N PHE A 15 -36.03 13.91 -16.20
CA PHE A 15 -34.71 13.67 -16.78
C PHE A 15 -33.58 13.87 -15.77
N LEU A 16 -33.64 14.93 -14.96
CA LEU A 16 -32.68 15.18 -13.88
C LEU A 16 -32.73 14.11 -12.78
N ALA A 17 -33.93 13.66 -12.40
CA ALA A 17 -34.09 12.56 -11.43
C ALA A 17 -33.55 11.23 -11.99
N GLY A 18 -33.76 10.95 -13.29
CA GLY A 18 -33.19 9.78 -13.96
C GLY A 18 -31.66 9.82 -14.02
N LEU A 19 -31.07 10.98 -14.30
CA LEU A 19 -29.62 11.17 -14.32
C LEU A 19 -28.98 11.01 -12.93
N PHE A 20 -29.65 11.49 -11.89
CA PHE A 20 -29.20 11.31 -10.50
C PHE A 20 -29.25 9.83 -10.08
N GLY A 21 -30.27 9.08 -10.53
CA GLY A 21 -30.35 7.64 -10.31
C GLY A 21 -29.19 6.88 -10.95
N ILE A 22 -28.78 7.23 -12.17
CA ILE A 22 -27.69 6.56 -12.89
C ILE A 22 -26.33 6.78 -12.20
N LEU A 23 -26.10 7.94 -11.58
CA LEU A 23 -24.85 8.21 -10.86
C LEU A 23 -24.68 7.37 -9.59
N ILE A 24 -25.77 6.93 -8.95
CA ILE A 24 -25.75 6.10 -7.72
C ILE A 24 -25.42 4.63 -8.05
N PHE A 25 -25.72 4.19 -9.27
CA PHE A 25 -25.47 2.81 -9.74
C PHE A 25 -24.17 2.66 -10.53
N LEU A 26 -23.35 3.71 -10.65
CA LEU A 26 -22.00 3.52 -11.15
C LEU A 26 -21.27 2.64 -10.15
N PRO A 27 -20.78 1.44 -10.54
CA PRO A 27 -19.88 0.71 -9.67
C PRO A 27 -18.71 1.64 -9.36
N GLU A 28 -18.43 1.85 -8.08
CA GLU A 28 -17.17 2.48 -7.70
C GLU A 28 -16.06 1.69 -8.38
N LEU A 29 -15.25 2.37 -9.19
CA LEU A 29 -13.96 1.84 -9.60
C LEU A 29 -13.17 1.68 -8.31
N ASN A 30 -13.35 0.53 -7.65
CA ASN A 30 -12.63 0.18 -6.44
C ASN A 30 -11.15 0.12 -6.82
N ALA A 31 -10.41 1.18 -6.51
CA ALA A 31 -8.98 1.06 -6.38
C ALA A 31 -8.73 -0.07 -5.39
N MET A 32 -7.85 -1.03 -5.70
CA MET A 32 -7.56 -2.10 -4.76
C MET A 32 -7.08 -1.51 -3.44
N ASP A 33 -7.77 -1.90 -2.36
CA ASP A 33 -7.40 -1.50 -1.02
C ASP A 33 -6.36 -2.48 -0.47
N PHE A 34 -5.08 -2.13 -0.63
CA PHE A 34 -3.99 -2.85 0.02
C PHE A 34 -3.98 -2.60 1.54
N PRO A 35 -3.40 -3.50 2.35
CA PRO A 35 -3.37 -3.38 3.81
C PRO A 35 -2.77 -2.05 4.27
N ARG A 36 -3.55 -1.27 5.02
CA ARG A 36 -3.10 0.01 5.61
C ARG A 36 -3.07 -0.04 7.12
N GLU A 37 -3.37 -1.16 7.76
CA GLU A 37 -3.35 -1.30 9.22
C GLU A 37 -2.42 -2.44 9.58
N GLY A 38 -1.57 -2.24 10.59
CA GLY A 38 -0.62 -3.26 11.03
C GLY A 38 -1.34 -4.42 11.73
N HIS A 39 -0.76 -5.61 11.62
CA HIS A 39 -1.19 -6.77 12.40
C HIS A 39 -1.00 -6.52 13.91
N THR A 40 -2.05 -6.71 14.71
CA THR A 40 -2.06 -6.36 16.15
C THR A 40 -1.06 -7.16 16.99
N ASP A 41 -0.75 -8.38 16.55
CA ASP A 41 0.08 -9.30 17.32
C ASP A 41 1.58 -9.12 17.03
N ILE A 42 1.94 -8.28 16.06
CA ILE A 42 3.33 -7.99 15.69
C ILE A 42 3.68 -6.57 16.18
N PRO A 43 4.66 -6.42 17.08
CA PRO A 43 4.97 -5.12 17.66
C PRO A 43 5.50 -4.16 16.60
N ASN A 44 5.01 -2.91 16.64
CA ASN A 44 5.46 -1.85 15.75
C ASN A 44 6.72 -1.15 16.29
N GLY A 45 7.53 -0.58 15.40
CA GLY A 45 8.76 0.12 15.76
C GLY A 45 9.92 -0.80 16.17
N VAL A 46 9.72 -2.12 16.14
CA VAL A 46 10.72 -3.10 16.60
C VAL A 46 11.38 -3.79 15.41
N ALA A 47 12.70 -3.96 15.46
CA ALA A 47 13.48 -4.56 14.37
C ALA A 47 13.43 -6.08 14.35
N ALA A 48 13.28 -6.73 15.51
CA ALA A 48 13.34 -8.18 15.64
C ALA A 48 12.38 -8.95 14.71
N PRO A 49 11.10 -8.54 14.54
CA PRO A 49 10.17 -9.22 13.63
C PRO A 49 10.61 -9.25 12.16
N PHE A 50 11.48 -8.32 11.72
CA PHE A 50 11.96 -8.26 10.34
C PHE A 50 13.13 -9.21 10.05
N ALA A 51 13.75 -9.81 11.08
CA ALA A 51 15.01 -10.54 10.96
C ALA A 51 14.94 -11.71 9.98
N GLY A 52 15.70 -11.70 8.88
CA GLY A 52 15.83 -12.86 7.98
C GLY A 52 15.96 -12.49 6.50
N ARG A 53 15.67 -13.47 5.63
CA ARG A 53 15.77 -13.35 4.17
C ARG A 53 14.40 -13.11 3.56
N TRP A 54 14.34 -12.23 2.57
CA TRP A 54 13.08 -11.79 2.00
C TRP A 54 13.09 -11.74 0.47
N TRP A 55 12.03 -12.30 -0.09
CA TRP A 55 11.57 -12.07 -1.45
C TRP A 55 10.91 -10.69 -1.53
N ILE A 56 11.05 -10.01 -2.67
CA ILE A 56 10.44 -8.71 -2.91
C ILE A 56 9.71 -8.75 -4.26
N GLY A 57 8.47 -8.32 -4.29
CA GLY A 57 7.71 -8.19 -5.53
C GLY A 57 6.51 -7.28 -5.38
N PHE A 58 5.56 -7.48 -6.28
CA PHE A 58 4.33 -6.69 -6.33
C PHE A 58 3.19 -7.46 -5.66
N PRO A 59 2.14 -6.76 -5.21
CA PRO A 59 0.91 -7.42 -4.77
C PRO A 59 0.35 -8.35 -5.84
N GLU A 60 -0.22 -9.47 -5.42
CA GLU A 60 -0.86 -10.45 -6.29
C GLU A 60 -2.35 -10.57 -5.93
N GLY A 61 -3.19 -10.89 -6.91
CA GLY A 61 -4.64 -10.81 -6.74
C GLY A 61 -5.42 -10.86 -8.05
N GLU A 62 -6.74 -10.95 -7.94
CA GLU A 62 -7.64 -10.98 -9.08
C GLU A 62 -7.51 -9.69 -9.92
N GLY A 63 -7.42 -9.85 -11.24
CA GLY A 63 -7.26 -8.72 -12.16
C GLY A 63 -5.85 -8.16 -12.28
N MET A 64 -4.84 -8.75 -11.62
CA MET A 64 -3.44 -8.36 -11.75
C MET A 64 -2.65 -9.27 -12.69
N ILE A 65 -1.75 -8.67 -13.47
CA ILE A 65 -0.73 -9.41 -14.21
C ILE A 65 0.44 -9.64 -13.26
N ASN A 66 0.61 -10.88 -12.83
CA ASN A 66 1.74 -11.26 -11.99
C ASN A 66 3.02 -11.31 -12.84
N GLY A 67 3.92 -10.37 -12.60
CA GLY A 67 5.25 -10.35 -13.22
C GLY A 67 6.28 -11.13 -12.43
N GLU A 68 7.51 -11.18 -12.96
CA GLU A 68 8.66 -11.67 -12.19
C GLU A 68 8.89 -10.78 -10.96
N PRO A 69 9.32 -11.36 -9.83
CA PRO A 69 9.61 -10.58 -8.64
C PRO A 69 10.81 -9.66 -8.84
N VAL A 70 10.83 -8.56 -8.08
CA VAL A 70 11.98 -7.66 -8.02
C VAL A 70 13.19 -8.38 -7.45
N VAL A 71 12.98 -9.24 -6.45
CA VAL A 71 14.00 -10.09 -5.83
C VAL A 71 13.40 -11.46 -5.50
N SER A 72 14.01 -12.53 -6.01
CA SER A 72 13.63 -13.92 -5.70
C SER A 72 14.41 -14.48 -4.50
N CYS A 73 13.97 -15.60 -3.92
CA CYS A 73 14.64 -16.18 -2.75
C CYS A 73 16.08 -16.66 -3.01
N SER A 74 16.43 -16.99 -4.26
CA SER A 74 17.82 -17.30 -4.62
C SER A 74 18.73 -16.07 -4.55
N SER A 75 18.17 -14.86 -4.64
CA SER A 75 18.88 -13.58 -4.56
C SER A 75 18.29 -12.63 -3.50
N ALA A 76 17.66 -13.20 -2.46
CA ALA A 76 16.92 -12.50 -1.42
C ALA A 76 17.68 -11.33 -0.79
N VAL A 77 16.95 -10.31 -0.36
CA VAL A 77 17.50 -9.30 0.55
C VAL A 77 17.58 -9.88 1.96
N GLU A 78 18.50 -9.35 2.75
CA GLU A 78 18.65 -9.70 4.16
C GLU A 78 18.28 -8.49 5.02
N LEU A 79 17.37 -8.69 5.97
CA LEU A 79 17.01 -7.72 6.99
C LEU A 79 17.63 -8.18 8.31
N VAL A 80 18.58 -7.40 8.83
CA VAL A 80 19.39 -7.77 10.00
C VAL A 80 19.15 -6.76 11.13
N PRO A 81 18.46 -7.14 12.21
CA PRO A 81 18.33 -6.27 13.38
C PRO A 81 19.71 -5.97 13.96
N GLN A 82 19.95 -4.70 14.32
CA GLN A 82 21.19 -4.28 14.98
C GLN A 82 20.94 -3.99 16.46
N GLU A 83 19.95 -3.14 16.72
CA GLU A 83 19.45 -2.76 18.04
C GLU A 83 17.92 -2.94 18.03
N HIS A 84 17.24 -2.62 19.14
CA HIS A 84 15.78 -2.78 19.23
C HIS A 84 15.03 -2.06 18.10
N GLU A 85 15.49 -0.86 17.75
CA GLU A 85 14.85 0.06 16.80
C GLU A 85 15.73 0.32 15.57
N LYS A 86 16.71 -0.55 15.27
CA LYS A 86 17.59 -0.38 14.10
C LYS A 86 17.63 -1.62 13.23
N LEU A 87 17.36 -1.41 11.93
CA LEU A 87 17.30 -2.46 10.93
C LEU A 87 18.30 -2.20 9.80
N LEU A 88 19.22 -3.13 9.60
CA LEU A 88 20.13 -3.09 8.46
C LEU A 88 19.52 -3.88 7.29
N TYR A 89 19.22 -3.19 6.20
CA TYR A 89 18.89 -3.79 4.92
C TYR A 89 20.17 -4.12 4.14
N ARG A 90 20.24 -5.32 3.55
CA ARG A 90 21.30 -5.72 2.63
C ARG A 90 20.70 -6.29 1.35
N SER A 91 21.04 -5.71 0.21
CA SER A 91 20.68 -6.29 -1.09
C SER A 91 21.63 -7.41 -1.50
N SER A 92 21.21 -8.25 -2.44
CA SER A 92 22.07 -9.26 -3.08
C SER A 92 23.25 -8.66 -3.84
N ARG A 93 23.20 -7.37 -4.18
CA ARG A 93 24.30 -6.62 -4.81
C ARG A 93 25.23 -5.96 -3.79
N GLY A 94 25.05 -6.23 -2.50
CA GLY A 94 25.90 -5.70 -1.42
C GLY A 94 25.58 -4.27 -0.99
N VAL A 95 24.50 -3.66 -1.50
CA VAL A 95 24.03 -2.35 -1.03
C VAL A 95 23.53 -2.50 0.39
N LYS A 96 23.94 -1.60 1.28
CA LYS A 96 23.55 -1.58 2.68
C LYS A 96 22.87 -0.27 3.02
N VAL A 97 21.73 -0.34 3.71
CA VAL A 97 21.02 0.83 4.22
C VAL A 97 20.64 0.55 5.66
N LEU A 98 20.98 1.45 6.57
CA LEU A 98 20.55 1.39 7.95
C LEU A 98 19.28 2.22 8.10
N PHE A 99 18.27 1.64 8.74
CA PHE A 99 17.02 2.29 9.08
C PHE A 99 16.87 2.39 10.59
N GLU A 100 16.41 3.54 11.06
CA GLU A 100 15.79 3.67 12.38
C GLU A 100 14.31 3.32 12.26
N LEU A 101 13.79 2.57 13.22
CA LEU A 101 12.42 2.09 13.25
C LEU A 101 11.65 2.86 14.33
N LEU A 102 10.45 3.30 13.98
CA LEU A 102 9.55 3.95 14.92
C LEU A 102 8.12 3.48 14.71
N GLU A 103 7.36 3.44 15.79
CA GLU A 103 5.93 3.26 15.71
C GLU A 103 5.26 4.59 15.32
N PHE A 104 4.43 4.56 14.29
CA PHE A 104 3.57 5.69 13.94
C PHE A 104 2.20 5.19 13.49
N SER A 105 1.15 5.62 14.21
CA SER A 105 -0.24 5.29 13.87
C SER A 105 -0.48 3.77 13.77
N GLY A 106 0.08 2.98 14.68
CA GLY A 106 -0.08 1.52 14.70
C GLY A 106 0.64 0.78 13.56
N ARG A 107 1.71 1.38 13.03
CA ARG A 107 2.55 0.80 11.96
C ARG A 107 4.02 1.03 12.28
N THR A 108 4.90 0.30 11.60
CA THR A 108 6.35 0.54 11.69
C THR A 108 6.78 1.45 10.54
N THR A 109 7.44 2.55 10.84
CA THR A 109 8.10 3.41 9.86
C THR A 109 9.59 3.15 9.89
N TRP A 110 10.20 2.94 8.72
CA TRP A 110 11.64 2.84 8.51
C TRP A 110 12.15 4.20 8.03
N LEU A 111 12.97 4.84 8.85
CA LEU A 111 13.64 6.10 8.53
C LEU A 111 15.08 5.83 8.09
N PRO A 112 15.44 6.04 6.82
CA PRO A 112 16.84 6.04 6.42
C PRO A 112 17.53 7.34 6.82
N GLU A 113 18.87 7.32 6.84
CA GLU A 113 19.68 8.54 7.00
C GLU A 113 19.40 9.56 5.88
N SER A 114 19.09 9.08 4.66
CA SER A 114 18.71 9.92 3.53
C SER A 114 17.74 9.21 2.59
N GLY A 115 16.90 9.99 1.90
CA GLY A 115 15.90 9.47 0.97
C GLY A 115 14.53 9.30 1.60
N GLU A 116 13.67 8.53 0.93
CA GLU A 116 12.28 8.34 1.32
C GLU A 116 12.16 7.37 2.51
N SER A 117 11.31 7.71 3.47
CA SER A 117 10.94 6.75 4.52
C SER A 117 9.96 5.70 3.98
N ILE A 118 9.87 4.58 4.68
CA ILE A 118 9.02 3.45 4.31
C ILE A 118 8.05 3.18 5.46
N ILE A 119 6.77 2.99 5.17
CA ILE A 119 5.82 2.43 6.14
C ILE A 119 5.70 0.93 5.87
N ALA A 120 6.06 0.11 6.84
CA ALA A 120 5.89 -1.34 6.82
C ALA A 120 4.59 -1.72 7.55
N VAL A 121 3.72 -2.42 6.83
CA VAL A 121 2.41 -2.88 7.30
C VAL A 121 2.39 -4.41 7.27
N TRP A 122 2.45 -5.00 8.46
CA TRP A 122 2.41 -6.45 8.63
C TRP A 122 1.04 -7.04 8.27
N VAL A 123 1.06 -8.12 7.49
CA VAL A 123 -0.12 -8.98 7.25
C VAL A 123 -0.06 -10.22 8.14
N ASN A 124 1.14 -10.81 8.28
CA ASN A 124 1.47 -11.89 9.19
C ASN A 124 3.00 -11.98 9.33
N GLU A 125 3.55 -12.89 10.15
CA GLU A 125 5.00 -13.02 10.35
C GLU A 125 5.80 -13.32 9.06
N GLY A 126 5.10 -13.86 8.05
CA GLY A 126 5.59 -14.25 6.74
C GLY A 126 5.57 -13.15 5.69
N GLU A 127 4.78 -12.08 5.89
CA GLU A 127 4.47 -11.11 4.85
C GLU A 127 4.17 -9.71 5.40
N PHE A 128 4.74 -8.70 4.75
CA PHE A 128 4.37 -7.31 4.97
C PHE A 128 4.41 -6.49 3.69
N PHE A 129 3.64 -5.41 3.69
CA PHE A 129 3.58 -4.43 2.62
C PHE A 129 4.45 -3.23 3.00
N ALA A 130 5.25 -2.75 2.06
CA ALA A 130 6.13 -1.60 2.22
C ALA A 130 5.65 -0.46 1.32
N TYR A 131 5.40 0.71 1.90
CA TYR A 131 4.94 1.90 1.20
C TYR A 131 5.97 3.00 1.34
N SER A 132 6.53 3.48 0.22
CA SER A 132 7.37 4.68 0.23
C SER A 132 6.54 5.91 0.62
N VAL A 133 7.13 6.79 1.42
CA VAL A 133 6.55 8.09 1.76
C VAL A 133 7.14 9.15 0.85
N ASP A 134 6.28 9.82 0.11
CA ASP A 134 6.65 10.88 -0.81
C ASP A 134 7.27 12.07 -0.05
N LEU A 135 8.50 12.45 -0.40
CA LEU A 135 9.24 13.49 0.31
C LEU A 135 8.63 14.89 0.20
N THR A 136 7.93 15.17 -0.90
CA THR A 136 7.30 16.47 -1.14
C THR A 136 6.00 16.66 -0.37
N THR A 137 5.22 15.60 -0.21
CA THR A 137 3.88 15.66 0.39
C THR A 137 3.81 15.05 1.79
N GLY A 138 4.80 14.25 2.18
CA GLY A 138 4.80 13.45 3.41
C GLY A 138 3.76 12.33 3.41
N LYS A 139 3.16 12.01 2.26
CA LYS A 139 2.09 11.00 2.15
C LYS A 139 2.66 9.67 1.68
N ALA A 140 2.21 8.59 2.30
CA ALA A 140 2.50 7.24 1.82
C ALA A 140 1.81 6.99 0.47
N ARG A 141 2.53 6.31 -0.43
CA ARG A 141 2.02 5.90 -1.75
C ARG A 141 1.15 4.64 -1.62
N TRP A 142 -0.02 4.78 -1.01
CA TRP A 142 -0.92 3.66 -0.69
C TRP A 142 -1.37 2.81 -1.89
N ALA A 143 -1.34 3.39 -3.10
CA ALA A 143 -1.76 2.70 -4.32
C ALA A 143 -0.65 1.84 -4.96
N ASP A 144 0.59 1.95 -4.49
CA ASP A 144 1.76 1.29 -5.11
C ASP A 144 2.68 0.68 -4.04
N PRO A 145 2.23 -0.34 -3.29
CA PRO A 145 3.09 -1.04 -2.34
C PRO A 145 4.06 -1.98 -3.03
N THR A 146 5.17 -2.21 -2.36
CA THR A 146 6.01 -3.40 -2.56
C THR A 146 5.69 -4.45 -1.50
N VAL A 147 5.69 -5.73 -1.86
CA VAL A 147 5.43 -6.82 -0.92
C VAL A 147 6.72 -7.54 -0.58
N TYR A 148 6.91 -7.78 0.71
CA TYR A 148 8.01 -8.58 1.25
C TYR A 148 7.44 -9.90 1.75
N ARG A 149 7.98 -11.02 1.27
CA ARG A 149 7.62 -12.37 1.72
C ARG A 149 8.85 -13.12 2.22
N ARG A 150 8.68 -13.88 3.29
CA ARG A 150 9.76 -14.70 3.86
C ARG A 150 10.29 -15.69 2.82
N CYS A 151 11.61 -15.78 2.78
CA CYS A 151 12.35 -16.96 2.37
C CYS A 151 12.79 -17.70 3.64
#